data_AF-A0A2H3JN73-F1
#
_entry.id   AF-A0A2H3JN73-F1
#
_cell.length_a   1.000
_cell.length_b   1.000
_cell.length_c   1.000
_cell.angle_alpha   90.00
_cell.angle_beta   90.00
_cell.angle_gamma   90.00
#
_symmetry.space_group_name_H-M   'P 1'
#
loop_
_entity.id
_entity.type
_entity.pdbx_description
1 polymer ?
#
loop_
_entity_poly.entity_id
_entity_poly.type
_entity_poly.pdbx_seq_one_letter_code
_entity_poly.pdbx_strand_id
1 'polypeptide(L)'
;MLYGKDLGNSWSVHITISATAKNPKNGPQNELSHMRIVLDTVGESLDEFTSTKQLVQAIRDAIVGHLLGYLSSVLHRDASFGNVMLVRKGVATFCGFIHDFDYSSPIDSSKLTWKGRQGTPLQGIPLRGTALSMDEWKNLREPENELKERAGTVEFMAMGLIDADPKICADHQAHHDLESFFWLLVWVVLRHTHHDRKGTSAKLFGSITPHDARERKENIFLWDVHRQGQFPS
;
A
#
# COMPACT_ATOMS: atom_id res chain seq x y z
N MET A 1 -5.84 -8.08 14.85
CA MET A 1 -6.75 -8.70 13.85
C MET A 1 -6.26 -10.11 13.54
N LEU A 2 -7.16 -11.04 13.20
CA LEU A 2 -7.13 -12.45 13.62
C LEU A 2 -5.95 -13.30 13.11
N TYR A 3 -5.34 -14.00 14.07
CA TYR A 3 -4.35 -15.06 13.87
C TYR A 3 -5.02 -16.31 13.32
N GLY A 4 -4.68 -16.69 12.08
CA GLY A 4 -4.91 -18.02 11.57
C GLY A 4 -4.03 -19.02 12.34
N LYS A 5 -4.67 -19.81 13.21
CA LYS A 5 -4.15 -21.12 13.64
C LYS A 5 -3.98 -21.98 12.39
N ASP A 6 -2.82 -21.93 11.75
CA ASP A 6 -2.34 -22.98 10.82
C ASP A 6 -0.86 -22.80 10.42
N LEU A 7 -0.12 -21.86 11.04
CA LEU A 7 1.34 -21.80 10.95
C LEU A 7 1.90 -22.05 12.35
N GLY A 8 2.54 -23.21 12.51
CA GLY A 8 3.12 -23.66 13.77
C GLY A 8 4.05 -22.61 14.42
N ASN A 9 4.04 -22.61 15.75
CA ASN A 9 4.70 -21.71 16.69
C ASN A 9 4.12 -20.27 16.75
N SER A 10 3.46 -20.01 17.88
CA SER A 10 2.96 -18.71 18.34
C SER A 10 4.11 -17.72 18.52
N TRP A 11 4.44 -16.98 17.47
CA TRP A 11 5.15 -15.70 17.58
C TRP A 11 4.11 -14.58 17.54
N SER A 12 4.07 -13.77 18.59
CA SER A 12 3.21 -12.59 18.65
C SER A 12 3.76 -11.49 17.74
N VAL A 13 3.36 -11.50 16.47
CA VAL A 13 3.73 -10.54 15.40
C VAL A 13 3.41 -9.07 15.76
N HIS A 14 2.48 -8.83 16.70
CA HIS A 14 2.18 -7.48 17.21
C HIS A 14 1.71 -7.48 18.68
N ILE A 15 2.03 -6.39 19.39
CA ILE A 15 1.51 -6.07 20.73
C ILE A 15 0.88 -4.68 20.70
N THR A 16 -0.35 -4.55 21.19
CA THR A 16 -1.01 -3.25 21.39
C THR A 16 -0.97 -2.87 22.87
N ILE A 17 -0.38 -1.71 23.18
CA ILE A 17 -0.35 -1.14 24.54
C ILE A 17 -1.22 0.10 24.55
N SER A 18 -2.20 0.15 25.45
CA SER A 18 -3.03 1.33 25.68
C SER A 18 -2.81 1.89 27.09
N ALA A 19 -2.76 3.21 27.20
CA ALA A 19 -2.71 3.91 28.48
C ALA A 19 -3.71 5.07 28.46
N THR A 20 -4.46 5.21 29.56
CA THR A 20 -5.46 6.28 29.72
C THR A 20 -5.06 7.15 30.91
N ALA A 21 -4.91 8.45 30.67
CA ALA A 21 -4.66 9.42 31.73
C ALA A 21 -5.94 10.20 32.04
N LYS A 22 -6.40 10.15 33.29
CA LYS A 22 -7.53 10.94 33.78
C LYS A 22 -7.01 12.14 34.57
N ASN A 23 -7.34 13.36 34.15
CA ASN A 23 -7.06 14.56 34.95
C ASN A 23 -8.20 14.74 35.96
N PRO A 24 -7.99 14.59 37.28
CA PRO A 24 -9.06 14.68 38.26
C PRO A 24 -9.71 16.07 38.38
N LYS A 25 -9.12 17.13 37.78
CA LYS A 25 -9.63 18.51 37.85
C LYS A 25 -10.52 18.94 36.68
N ASN A 26 -10.49 18.21 35.58
CA ASN A 26 -11.34 18.46 34.41
C ASN A 26 -12.25 17.24 34.30
N GLY A 27 -13.56 17.42 34.15
CA GLY A 27 -14.53 16.31 34.08
C GLY A 27 -14.24 15.29 32.96
N PRO A 28 -15.17 14.37 32.64
CA PRO A 28 -14.97 13.27 31.68
C PRO A 28 -14.59 13.68 30.24
N GLN A 29 -14.39 14.96 29.96
CA GLN A 29 -14.11 15.53 28.64
C GLN A 29 -12.64 15.47 28.21
N ASN A 30 -11.70 15.06 29.08
CA ASN A 30 -10.27 15.05 28.74
C ASN A 30 -9.61 13.66 28.97
N GLU A 31 -10.27 12.57 28.60
CA GLU A 31 -9.61 11.26 28.54
C GLU A 31 -8.72 11.19 27.28
N LEU A 32 -7.40 11.26 27.47
CA LEU A 32 -6.43 10.98 26.42
C LEU A 32 -6.06 9.50 26.50
N SER A 33 -6.46 8.74 25.48
CA SER A 33 -6.05 7.35 25.30
C SER A 33 -4.88 7.31 24.31
N HIS A 34 -3.70 6.94 24.79
CA HIS A 34 -2.54 6.72 23.93
C HIS A 34 -2.47 5.24 23.55
N MET A 35 -2.44 4.95 22.25
CA MET A 35 -2.25 3.59 21.72
C MET A 35 -0.87 3.47 21.08
N ARG A 36 -0.17 2.36 21.33
CA ARG A 36 1.07 1.97 20.63
C ARG A 36 0.90 0.58 20.05
N ILE A 37 1.23 0.44 18.77
CA ILE A 37 1.37 -0.86 18.11
C ILE A 37 2.87 -1.12 17.98
N VAL A 38 3.33 -2.23 18.54
CA VAL A 38 4.72 -2.70 18.39
C VAL A 38 4.70 -3.90 17.45
N LEU A 39 5.48 -3.81 16.37
CA LEU A 39 5.64 -4.86 15.36
C LEU A 39 7.02 -5.49 15.51
N ASP A 40 7.12 -6.80 15.33
CA ASP A 40 8.42 -7.50 15.34
C ASP A 40 9.31 -7.11 14.14
N THR A 41 8.69 -6.58 13.08
CA THR A 41 9.39 -6.17 11.86
C THR A 41 9.86 -4.72 12.01
N VAL A 42 11.18 -4.51 12.05
CA VAL A 42 11.78 -3.18 12.03
C VAL A 42 12.03 -2.76 10.58
N GLY A 43 11.35 -1.70 10.17
CA GLY A 43 11.48 -1.12 8.84
C GLY A 43 12.46 0.04 8.76
N GLU A 44 13.04 0.22 7.59
CA GLU A 44 13.80 1.39 7.15
C GLU A 44 13.09 2.01 5.95
N SER A 45 13.29 3.32 5.73
CA SER A 45 12.66 4.02 4.60
C SER A 45 13.11 3.40 3.27
N LEU A 46 12.21 3.37 2.29
CA LEU A 46 12.51 2.80 0.97
C LEU A 46 13.65 3.51 0.26
N ASP A 47 13.96 4.78 0.58
CA ASP A 47 15.09 5.55 0.04
C ASP A 47 16.47 5.03 0.49
N GLU A 48 16.55 4.20 1.54
CA GLU A 48 17.81 3.68 2.08
C GLU A 48 18.35 2.46 1.31
N PHE A 49 17.75 2.12 0.16
CA PHE A 49 18.17 0.98 -0.64
C PHE A 49 19.61 1.14 -1.16
N THR A 50 20.38 0.07 -1.07
CA THR A 50 21.79 0.07 -1.51
C THR A 50 21.97 -0.47 -2.93
N SER A 51 20.90 -1.00 -3.55
CA SER A 51 20.93 -1.49 -4.93
C SER A 51 19.53 -1.53 -5.54
N THR A 52 19.44 -1.38 -6.86
CA THR A 52 18.19 -1.54 -7.61
C THR A 52 17.57 -2.92 -7.42
N LYS A 53 18.40 -3.96 -7.23
CA LYS A 53 17.94 -5.30 -6.88
C LYS A 53 17.19 -5.31 -5.55
N GLN A 54 17.74 -4.68 -4.51
CA GLN A 54 17.10 -4.58 -3.20
C GLN A 54 15.78 -3.83 -3.29
N LEU A 55 15.73 -2.70 -4.01
CA LEU A 55 14.51 -1.95 -4.26
C LEU A 55 13.41 -2.80 -4.89
N VAL A 56 13.73 -3.51 -5.98
CA VAL A 56 12.76 -4.36 -6.69
C VAL A 56 12.32 -5.53 -5.82
N GLN A 57 13.23 -6.13 -5.03
CA GLN A 57 12.87 -7.18 -4.07
C GLN A 57 11.93 -6.65 -2.98
N ALA A 58 12.18 -5.45 -2.46
CA ALA A 58 11.34 -4.84 -1.43
C ALA A 58 9.93 -4.54 -1.94
N ILE A 59 9.80 -3.93 -3.11
CA ILE A 59 8.50 -3.66 -3.74
C ILE A 59 7.77 -4.98 -4.05
N ARG A 60 8.47 -5.99 -4.58
CA ARG A 60 7.89 -7.32 -4.81
C ARG A 60 7.36 -7.92 -3.51
N ASP A 61 8.12 -7.86 -2.43
CA ASP A 61 7.74 -8.43 -1.14
C ASP A 61 6.58 -7.64 -0.50
N ALA A 62 6.52 -6.32 -0.71
CA ALA A 62 5.37 -5.49 -0.33
C ALA A 62 4.11 -5.84 -1.13
N ILE A 63 4.21 -6.12 -2.43
CA ILE A 63 3.08 -6.62 -3.25
C ILE A 63 2.62 -8.01 -2.75
N VAL A 64 3.54 -8.87 -2.31
CA VAL A 64 3.19 -10.13 -1.66
C VAL A 64 2.46 -9.89 -0.35
N GLY A 65 2.93 -8.96 0.48
CA GLY A 65 2.24 -8.53 1.71
C GLY A 65 0.83 -7.99 1.43
N HIS A 66 0.68 -7.19 0.39
CA HIS A 66 -0.61 -6.71 -0.10
C HIS A 66 -1.54 -7.86 -0.51
N LEU A 67 -1.04 -8.84 -1.27
CA LEU A 67 -1.81 -10.05 -1.63
C LEU A 67 -2.27 -10.81 -0.38
N LEU A 68 -1.40 -10.97 0.63
CA LEU A 68 -1.75 -11.63 1.88
C LEU A 68 -2.83 -10.85 2.65
N GLY A 69 -2.74 -9.52 2.70
CA GLY A 69 -3.77 -8.64 3.26
C GLY A 69 -5.09 -8.77 2.50
N TYR A 70 -5.05 -8.75 1.18
CA TYR A 70 -6.22 -8.89 0.30
C TYR A 70 -6.91 -10.24 0.49
N LEU A 71 -6.15 -11.33 0.59
CA LEU A 71 -6.70 -12.65 0.93
C LEU A 71 -7.23 -12.70 2.37
N SER A 72 -6.80 -11.81 3.25
CA SER A 72 -7.32 -11.68 4.61
C SER A 72 -8.53 -10.74 4.69
N SER A 73 -9.21 -10.47 3.56
CA SER A 73 -10.35 -9.56 3.45
C SER A 73 -10.03 -8.08 3.73
N VAL A 74 -8.80 -7.65 3.46
CA VAL A 74 -8.36 -6.25 3.67
C VAL A 74 -7.78 -5.66 2.39
N LEU A 75 -8.36 -4.56 1.91
CA LEU A 75 -7.81 -3.76 0.82
C LEU A 75 -7.03 -2.57 1.40
N HIS A 76 -5.82 -2.30 0.93
CA HIS A 76 -4.91 -1.34 1.55
C HIS A 76 -5.29 0.13 1.29
N ARG A 77 -5.61 0.47 0.03
CA ARG A 77 -6.03 1.80 -0.43
C ARG A 77 -4.98 2.92 -0.42
N ASP A 78 -3.88 2.78 0.32
CA ASP A 78 -2.77 3.77 0.28
C ASP A 78 -1.39 3.15 0.06
N ALA A 79 -1.19 2.47 -1.07
CA ALA A 79 0.14 1.97 -1.44
C ALA A 79 1.02 3.12 -1.96
N SER A 80 1.82 3.70 -1.07
CA SER A 80 2.63 4.90 -1.33
C SER A 80 4.10 4.71 -0.90
N PHE A 81 4.95 5.69 -1.22
CA PHE A 81 6.35 5.69 -0.80
C PHE A 81 6.52 5.63 0.73
N GLY A 82 5.65 6.28 1.49
CA GLY A 82 5.70 6.29 2.95
C GLY A 82 5.34 4.94 3.58
N ASN A 83 4.51 4.16 2.89
CA ASN A 83 3.88 2.95 3.45
C ASN A 83 4.61 1.67 3.05
N VAL A 84 5.52 1.72 2.07
CA VAL A 84 6.39 0.61 1.69
C VAL A 84 7.76 0.79 2.33
N MET A 85 8.21 -0.22 3.09
CA MET A 85 9.47 -0.16 3.84
C MET A 85 10.43 -1.28 3.48
N LEU A 86 11.72 -1.01 3.67
CA LEU A 86 12.78 -2.01 3.66
C LEU A 86 12.82 -2.73 5.00
N VAL A 87 13.06 -4.04 4.99
CA VAL A 87 13.36 -4.77 6.22
C VAL A 87 14.83 -4.61 6.56
N ARG A 88 15.13 -4.26 7.81
CA ARG A 88 16.50 -4.25 8.31
C ARG A 88 17.14 -5.63 8.18
N LYS A 89 18.38 -5.68 7.69
CA LYS A 89 19.12 -6.94 7.46
C LYS A 89 19.14 -7.80 8.72
N GLY A 90 18.85 -9.09 8.55
CA GLY A 90 18.88 -10.08 9.64
C GLY A 90 17.60 -10.16 10.49
N VAL A 91 16.60 -9.31 10.22
CA VAL A 91 15.31 -9.34 10.94
C VAL A 91 14.32 -10.34 10.33
N ALA A 92 14.20 -10.37 9.00
CA ALA A 92 13.30 -11.29 8.30
C ALA A 92 13.93 -11.85 7.01
N THR A 93 13.26 -12.83 6.43
CA THR A 93 13.66 -13.49 5.17
C THR A 93 13.24 -12.69 3.92
N PHE A 94 12.31 -11.75 4.06
CA PHE A 94 11.87 -10.84 3.00
C PHE A 94 12.60 -9.50 3.09
N CYS A 95 12.68 -8.80 1.96
CA CYS A 95 13.43 -7.55 1.81
C CYS A 95 12.58 -6.30 2.08
N GLY A 96 11.26 -6.40 1.98
CA GLY A 96 10.36 -5.26 2.20
C GLY A 96 8.94 -5.68 2.53
N PHE A 97 8.15 -4.74 3.01
CA PHE A 97 6.76 -4.95 3.40
C PHE A 97 5.97 -3.66 3.25
N ILE A 98 4.64 -3.80 3.26
CA ILE A 98 3.71 -2.68 3.31
C ILE A 98 3.16 -2.53 4.74
N HIS A 99 2.97 -1.29 5.20
CA HIS A 99 2.37 -0.95 6.48
C HIS A 99 1.33 0.17 6.30
N ASP A 100 0.73 0.60 7.41
CA ASP A 100 -0.27 1.68 7.46
C ASP A 100 -1.60 1.30 6.80
N PHE A 101 -2.38 0.50 7.53
CA PHE A 101 -3.71 0.06 7.11
C PHE A 101 -4.82 1.00 7.60
N ASP A 102 -4.49 2.22 8.02
CA ASP A 102 -5.47 3.16 8.57
C ASP A 102 -6.52 3.58 7.52
N TYR A 103 -6.16 3.54 6.23
CA TYR A 103 -7.08 3.78 5.11
C TYR A 103 -7.72 2.52 4.53
N SER A 104 -7.47 1.35 5.14
CA SER A 104 -7.92 0.08 4.59
C SER A 104 -9.45 -0.07 4.60
N SER A 105 -9.96 -0.93 3.72
CA SER A 105 -11.38 -1.28 3.69
C SER A 105 -11.59 -2.80 3.68
N PRO A 106 -12.68 -3.29 4.31
CA PRO A 106 -13.01 -4.70 4.28
C PRO A 106 -13.53 -5.11 2.89
N ILE A 107 -13.04 -6.24 2.37
CA ILE A 107 -13.46 -6.79 1.07
C ILE A 107 -13.79 -8.28 1.17
N ASP A 108 -14.72 -8.78 0.35
CA ASP A 108 -15.05 -10.22 0.35
C ASP A 108 -14.02 -11.01 -0.45
N SER A 109 -13.08 -11.62 0.27
CA SER A 109 -12.08 -12.51 -0.33
C SER A 109 -12.48 -13.99 -0.33
N SER A 110 -13.64 -14.37 0.21
CA SER A 110 -13.99 -15.78 0.49
C SER A 110 -13.92 -16.71 -0.72
N LYS A 111 -14.14 -16.16 -1.93
CA LYS A 111 -14.11 -16.89 -3.20
C LYS A 111 -12.72 -16.91 -3.87
N LEU A 112 -11.75 -16.18 -3.33
CA LEU A 112 -10.43 -16.05 -3.93
C LEU A 112 -9.55 -17.25 -3.58
N THR A 113 -8.84 -17.72 -4.60
CA THR A 113 -7.80 -18.73 -4.44
C THR A 113 -6.58 -18.30 -5.22
N TRP A 114 -5.42 -18.39 -4.58
CA TRP A 114 -4.14 -18.14 -5.20
C TRP A 114 -3.38 -19.45 -5.30
N LYS A 115 -2.92 -19.81 -6.50
CA LYS A 115 -2.45 -21.18 -6.81
C LYS A 115 -0.93 -21.35 -6.80
N GLY A 116 -0.15 -20.34 -6.43
CA GLY A 116 1.26 -20.35 -6.81
C GLY A 116 1.46 -19.74 -8.19
N ARG A 117 2.39 -18.80 -8.34
CA ARG A 117 2.97 -18.48 -9.66
C ARG A 117 4.46 -18.81 -9.63
N GLN A 118 4.95 -19.49 -10.66
CA GLN A 118 6.38 -19.76 -10.79
C GLN A 118 7.19 -18.46 -10.79
N GLY A 119 8.33 -18.45 -10.11
CA GLY A 119 9.20 -17.27 -9.98
C GLY A 119 8.74 -16.24 -8.95
N THR A 120 7.70 -16.53 -8.16
CA THR A 120 7.27 -15.67 -7.04
C THR A 120 7.70 -16.25 -5.69
N PRO A 121 7.85 -15.42 -4.63
CA PRO A 121 8.22 -15.92 -3.29
C PRO A 121 7.28 -16.98 -2.72
N LEU A 122 6.03 -17.01 -3.18
CA LEU A 122 5.00 -17.94 -2.73
C LEU A 122 4.83 -19.16 -3.67
N GLN A 123 5.75 -19.39 -4.61
CA GLN A 123 5.63 -20.47 -5.60
C GLN A 123 5.25 -21.82 -4.96
N GLY A 124 4.20 -22.45 -5.49
CA GLY A 124 3.73 -23.77 -5.03
C GLY A 124 2.92 -23.75 -3.73
N ILE A 125 2.69 -22.58 -3.13
CA ILE A 125 1.90 -22.45 -1.90
C ILE A 125 0.45 -22.09 -2.26
N PRO A 126 -0.54 -22.98 -2.17
CA PRO A 126 -1.92 -22.59 -2.38
C PRO A 126 -2.41 -21.73 -1.20
N LEU A 127 -2.99 -20.57 -1.49
CA LEU A 127 -3.63 -19.71 -0.50
C LEU A 127 -5.11 -19.53 -0.82
N ARG A 128 -5.93 -19.38 0.22
CA ARG A 128 -7.36 -19.11 0.10
C ARG A 128 -7.70 -17.83 0.83
N GLY A 129 -8.67 -17.10 0.30
CA GLY A 129 -9.18 -15.95 0.99
C GLY A 129 -9.98 -16.35 2.23
N THR A 130 -9.91 -15.51 3.25
CA THR A 130 -10.68 -15.62 4.48
C THR A 130 -12.09 -15.12 4.22
N ALA A 131 -13.06 -15.76 4.86
CA ALA A 131 -14.43 -15.27 4.91
C ALA A 131 -14.64 -14.57 6.25
N LEU A 132 -15.05 -13.31 6.22
CA LEU A 132 -15.46 -12.58 7.42
C LEU A 132 -16.89 -13.00 7.80
N SER A 133 -17.12 -13.19 9.10
CA SER A 133 -18.45 -13.35 9.69
C SER A 133 -19.26 -12.06 9.60
N MET A 134 -20.59 -12.16 9.75
CA MET A 134 -21.46 -10.98 9.67
C MET A 134 -21.16 -9.93 10.74
N ASP A 135 -20.69 -10.33 11.92
CA ASP A 135 -20.38 -9.38 12.99
C ASP A 135 -19.03 -8.68 12.73
N GLU A 136 -18.04 -9.38 12.17
CA GLU A 136 -16.80 -8.74 11.69
C GLU A 136 -17.09 -7.72 10.58
N TRP A 137 -17.97 -8.06 9.64
CA TRP A 137 -18.41 -7.14 8.59
C TRP A 137 -19.05 -5.87 9.14
N LYS A 138 -19.91 -5.99 10.15
CA LYS A 138 -20.56 -4.82 10.77
C LYS A 138 -19.52 -3.93 11.45
N ASN A 139 -18.62 -4.51 12.23
CA ASN A 139 -17.62 -3.77 12.99
C ASN A 139 -16.60 -3.04 12.10
N LEU A 140 -16.36 -3.55 10.88
CA LEU A 140 -15.41 -2.93 9.93
C LEU A 140 -16.05 -1.88 9.01
N ARG A 141 -17.36 -1.99 8.74
CA ARG A 141 -18.08 -1.06 7.87
C ARG A 141 -18.42 0.26 8.55
N GLU A 142 -18.58 0.29 9.87
CA GLU A 142 -18.84 1.54 10.60
C GLU A 142 -17.70 2.55 10.42
N PRO A 143 -16.42 2.21 10.69
CA PRO A 143 -15.29 3.11 10.43
C PRO A 143 -15.09 3.41 8.93
N GLU A 144 -15.33 2.43 8.05
CA GLU A 144 -15.18 2.62 6.60
C GLU A 144 -16.07 3.76 6.07
N ASN A 145 -17.31 3.89 6.57
CA ASN A 145 -18.22 4.94 6.14
C ASN A 145 -17.70 6.36 6.48
N GLU A 146 -16.87 6.47 7.52
CA GLU A 146 -16.22 7.72 7.93
C GLU A 146 -14.95 8.00 7.10
N LEU A 147 -14.34 6.96 6.50
CA LEU A 147 -13.11 6.99 5.71
C LEU A 147 -13.34 6.94 4.18
N LYS A 148 -14.57 7.20 3.73
CA LYS A 148 -14.98 7.17 2.31
C LYS A 148 -14.50 8.35 1.48
N GLU A 149 -13.79 9.31 2.06
CA GLU A 149 -13.13 10.35 1.29
C GLU A 149 -12.06 9.74 0.37
N ARG A 150 -11.67 10.45 -0.70
CA ARG A 150 -10.58 10.05 -1.60
C ARG A 150 -9.29 9.86 -0.77
N ALA A 151 -9.06 8.64 -0.31
CA ALA A 151 -7.90 8.25 0.45
C ALA A 151 -6.76 7.89 -0.49
N GLY A 152 -5.53 8.23 -0.08
CA GLY A 152 -4.32 7.89 -0.80
C GLY A 152 -3.50 9.10 -1.21
N THR A 153 -2.19 8.87 -1.35
CA THR A 153 -1.25 9.91 -1.82
C THR A 153 -1.42 10.14 -3.33
N VAL A 154 -1.81 11.36 -3.73
CA VAL A 154 -2.25 11.72 -5.11
C VAL A 154 -1.23 11.31 -6.18
N GLU A 155 0.06 11.44 -5.90
CA GLU A 155 1.16 11.07 -6.78
C GLU A 155 1.14 9.58 -7.15
N PHE A 156 0.75 8.73 -6.20
CA PHE A 156 0.72 7.28 -6.36
C PHE A 156 -0.67 6.77 -6.73
N MET A 157 -1.72 7.53 -6.44
CA MET A 157 -3.12 7.15 -6.69
C MET A 157 -3.39 6.75 -8.15
N ALA A 158 -4.15 5.67 -8.34
CA ALA A 158 -4.55 5.18 -9.66
C ALA A 158 -5.34 6.22 -10.46
N MET A 159 -5.12 6.29 -11.78
CA MET A 159 -5.78 7.29 -12.64
C MET A 159 -7.32 7.20 -12.58
N GLY A 160 -7.87 5.99 -12.52
CA GLY A 160 -9.32 5.78 -12.40
C GLY A 160 -9.94 6.36 -11.11
N LEU A 161 -9.17 6.43 -10.02
CA LEU A 161 -9.60 7.05 -8.76
C LEU A 161 -9.51 8.58 -8.83
N ILE A 162 -8.53 9.11 -9.58
CA ILE A 162 -8.40 10.55 -9.82
C ILE A 162 -9.57 11.07 -10.68
N ASP A 163 -10.07 10.26 -11.61
CA ASP A 163 -11.15 10.62 -12.55
C ASP A 163 -12.56 10.47 -12.00
N ALA A 164 -12.73 9.68 -10.95
CA ALA A 164 -14.03 9.44 -10.36
C ALA A 164 -14.64 10.74 -9.81
N ASP A 165 -15.91 11.03 -10.09
CA ASP A 165 -16.57 12.21 -9.53
C ASP A 165 -16.41 12.22 -7.99
N PRO A 166 -15.91 13.30 -7.35
CA PRO A 166 -15.80 13.37 -5.89
C PRO A 166 -17.12 13.09 -5.14
N LYS A 167 -18.27 13.25 -5.81
CA LYS A 167 -19.61 12.92 -5.29
C LYS A 167 -19.99 11.46 -5.48
N ILE A 168 -19.32 10.75 -6.38
CA ILE A 168 -19.49 9.32 -6.66
C ILE A 168 -18.20 8.63 -6.22
N CYS A 169 -18.17 8.19 -4.95
CA CYS A 169 -17.04 7.43 -4.41
C CYS A 169 -16.69 6.28 -5.38
N ALA A 170 -15.54 6.39 -6.05
CA ALA A 170 -15.07 5.28 -6.87
C ALA A 170 -14.83 4.07 -5.97
N ASP A 171 -15.23 2.91 -6.46
CA ASP A 171 -14.96 1.65 -5.82
C ASP A 171 -13.46 1.36 -5.94
N HIS A 172 -12.71 1.57 -4.84
CA HIS A 172 -11.30 1.22 -4.79
C HIS A 172 -11.16 -0.29 -4.83
N GLN A 173 -10.25 -0.82 -5.64
CA GLN A 173 -10.08 -2.26 -5.86
C GLN A 173 -8.59 -2.60 -5.87
N ALA A 174 -8.27 -3.89 -5.77
CA ALA A 174 -6.88 -4.35 -5.70
C ALA A 174 -6.00 -3.85 -6.87
N HIS A 175 -6.57 -3.72 -8.07
CA HIS A 175 -5.83 -3.23 -9.23
C HIS A 175 -5.39 -1.76 -9.09
N HIS A 176 -6.15 -0.94 -8.35
CA HIS A 176 -5.77 0.44 -8.05
C HIS A 176 -4.55 0.50 -7.11
N ASP A 177 -4.46 -0.38 -6.12
CA ASP A 177 -3.26 -0.51 -5.27
C ASP A 177 -2.05 -0.99 -6.09
N LEU A 178 -2.25 -1.95 -7.00
CA LEU A 178 -1.20 -2.43 -7.91
C LEU A 178 -0.71 -1.33 -8.87
N GLU A 179 -1.60 -0.48 -9.37
CA GLU A 179 -1.21 0.71 -10.15
C GLU A 179 -0.38 1.68 -9.29
N SER A 180 -0.72 1.82 -8.01
CA SER A 180 0.03 2.67 -7.07
C SER A 180 1.45 2.14 -6.82
N PHE A 181 1.64 0.82 -6.71
CA PHE A 181 2.98 0.19 -6.69
C PHE A 181 3.78 0.45 -7.98
N PHE A 182 3.13 0.47 -9.14
CA PHE A 182 3.78 0.85 -10.40
C PHE A 182 4.25 2.31 -10.35
N TRP A 183 3.39 3.23 -9.92
CA TRP A 183 3.75 4.64 -9.78
C TRP A 183 4.89 4.86 -8.77
N LEU A 184 4.90 4.10 -7.67
CA LEU A 184 6.00 4.08 -6.71
C LEU A 184 7.32 3.67 -7.36
N LEU A 185 7.32 2.58 -8.15
CA LEU A 185 8.53 2.13 -8.84
C LEU A 185 9.05 3.21 -9.81
N VAL A 186 8.16 3.82 -10.60
CA VAL A 186 8.53 4.93 -11.51
C VAL A 186 9.11 6.10 -10.74
N TRP A 187 8.51 6.47 -9.60
CA TRP A 187 8.99 7.54 -8.73
C TRP A 187 10.41 7.29 -8.23
N VAL A 188 10.68 6.11 -7.66
CA VAL A 188 12.00 5.79 -7.10
C VAL A 188 13.05 5.77 -8.21
N VAL A 189 12.74 5.15 -9.36
CA VAL A 189 13.65 5.08 -10.51
C VAL A 189 14.00 6.49 -11.00
N LEU A 190 13.02 7.37 -11.18
CA LEU A 190 13.27 8.73 -11.67
C LEU A 190 14.04 9.58 -10.66
N ARG A 191 13.90 9.31 -9.36
CA ARG A 191 14.62 10.04 -8.31
C ARG A 191 16.08 9.59 -8.16
N HIS A 192 16.37 8.31 -8.42
CA HIS A 192 17.66 7.69 -8.10
C HIS A 192 18.51 7.27 -9.31
N THR A 193 17.96 7.36 -10.53
CA THR A 193 18.75 7.16 -11.76
C THR A 193 19.18 8.49 -12.34
N HIS A 194 20.42 8.54 -12.85
CA HIS A 194 20.92 9.73 -13.53
C HIS A 194 20.15 9.91 -14.84
N HIS A 195 19.42 11.01 -14.97
CA HIS A 195 18.63 11.32 -16.14
C HIS A 195 19.10 12.66 -16.71
N ASP A 196 19.31 12.74 -18.02
CA ASP A 196 19.88 13.91 -18.71
C ASP A 196 19.05 15.21 -18.58
N ARG A 197 17.84 15.11 -18.01
CA ARG A 197 16.91 16.23 -17.80
C ARG A 197 16.72 16.51 -16.32
N LYS A 198 17.49 17.43 -15.74
CA LYS A 198 17.26 17.91 -14.37
C LYS A 198 15.77 18.21 -14.15
N GLY A 199 15.17 17.58 -13.14
CA GLY A 199 13.79 17.83 -12.71
C GLY A 199 12.71 16.96 -13.34
N THR A 200 13.03 15.86 -14.05
CA THR A 200 12.00 14.93 -14.58
C THR A 200 11.11 14.37 -13.48
N SER A 201 11.68 13.98 -12.33
CA SER A 201 10.90 13.53 -11.16
C SER A 201 9.96 14.63 -10.64
N ALA A 202 10.45 15.86 -10.47
CA ALA A 202 9.63 16.99 -10.02
C ALA A 202 8.53 17.38 -11.02
N LYS A 203 8.81 17.24 -12.33
CA LYS A 203 7.81 17.46 -13.38
C LYS A 203 6.70 16.42 -13.37
N LEU A 204 6.98 15.21 -12.91
CA LEU A 204 6.01 14.12 -12.91
C LEU A 204 5.24 14.02 -11.59
N PHE A 205 5.94 14.19 -10.48
CA PHE A 205 5.41 13.95 -9.12
C PHE A 205 5.36 15.20 -8.23
N GLY A 206 5.69 16.38 -8.75
CA GLY A 206 5.50 17.65 -8.04
C GLY A 206 4.14 18.30 -8.33
N SER A 207 3.09 17.51 -8.51
CA SER A 207 1.74 18.02 -8.81
C SER A 207 1.10 18.56 -7.53
N ILE A 208 0.48 19.74 -7.60
CA ILE A 208 -0.23 20.32 -6.46
C ILE A 208 -1.70 19.85 -6.45
N THR A 209 -2.20 19.37 -7.60
CA THR A 209 -3.59 18.94 -7.77
C THR A 209 -3.71 17.55 -8.40
N PRO A 210 -4.80 16.80 -8.14
CA PRO A 210 -5.05 15.51 -8.79
C PRO A 210 -5.10 15.59 -10.32
N HIS A 211 -5.65 16.68 -10.88
CA HIS A 211 -5.69 16.90 -12.32
C HIS A 211 -4.29 16.96 -12.94
N ASP A 212 -3.38 17.70 -12.32
CA ASP A 212 -1.99 17.79 -12.81
C ASP A 212 -1.28 16.44 -12.73
N ALA A 213 -1.53 15.66 -11.67
CA ALA A 213 -0.96 14.33 -11.51
C ALA A 213 -1.40 13.40 -12.66
N ARG A 214 -2.69 13.42 -13.00
CA ARG A 214 -3.26 12.63 -14.10
C ARG A 214 -2.65 12.99 -15.45
N GLU A 215 -2.65 14.28 -15.80
CA GLU A 215 -2.14 14.74 -17.10
C GLU A 215 -0.68 14.31 -17.28
N ARG A 216 0.12 14.40 -16.22
CA ARG A 216 1.52 13.95 -16.22
C ARG A 216 1.64 12.44 -16.42
N LYS A 217 0.78 11.65 -15.77
CA LYS A 217 0.73 10.18 -15.91
C LYS A 217 0.36 9.76 -17.34
N GLU A 218 -0.68 10.36 -17.93
CA GLU A 218 -1.08 10.07 -19.32
C GLU A 218 0.03 10.41 -20.32
N ASN A 219 0.71 11.53 -20.10
CA ASN A 219 1.82 11.92 -20.95
C ASN A 219 2.91 10.84 -20.98
N ILE A 220 3.27 10.18 -19.88
CA ILE A 220 4.27 9.10 -19.94
C ILE A 220 3.91 8.03 -20.98
N PHE A 221 2.64 7.63 -21.05
CA PHE A 221 2.18 6.60 -21.98
C PHE A 221 2.09 7.12 -23.44
N LEU A 222 1.79 8.40 -23.63
CA LEU A 222 1.70 9.02 -24.96
C LEU A 222 3.06 9.37 -25.57
N TRP A 223 4.09 9.58 -24.74
CA TRP A 223 5.45 9.90 -25.20
C TRP A 223 6.13 8.80 -26.02
N ASP A 224 5.66 7.55 -25.95
CA ASP A 224 6.13 6.46 -26.82
C ASP A 224 5.43 6.43 -28.18
N VAL A 225 4.17 6.89 -28.28
CA VAL A 225 3.40 6.90 -29.53
C VAL A 225 3.99 7.90 -30.53
N HIS A 226 4.49 9.04 -30.07
CA HIS A 226 5.10 10.05 -30.94
C HIS A 226 6.51 9.68 -31.46
N ARG A 227 7.20 8.70 -30.85
CA ARG A 227 8.51 8.24 -31.31
C ARG A 227 8.44 7.13 -32.36
N GLN A 228 7.36 6.35 -32.41
CA GLN A 228 7.18 5.30 -33.43
C GLN A 228 6.78 5.85 -34.82
N GLY A 229 6.49 7.15 -34.94
CA GLY A 229 6.18 7.83 -36.20
C GLY A 229 7.37 8.47 -36.93
N GLN A 230 8.59 8.36 -36.38
CA GLN A 230 9.81 8.91 -37.00
C GLN A 230 10.88 7.82 -37.17
N PHE A 231 10.63 6.88 -38.08
CA PHE A 231 11.73 6.16 -38.71
C PHE A 231 12.10 6.89 -40.01
N PRO A 232 13.37 7.27 -40.23
CA PRO A 232 13.77 7.83 -41.50
C PRO A 232 13.66 6.73 -42.58
N SER A 233 13.03 7.09 -43.70
CA SER A 233 12.96 6.33 -44.95
C SER A 233 14.34 6.16 -45.59
#